data_AF-A0A1G1PA01-F1
#
_entry.id   AF-A0A1G1PA01-F1
#
_cell.length_a   1.000
_cell.length_b   1.000
_cell.length_c   1.000
_cell.angle_alpha   90.00
_cell.angle_beta   90.00
_cell.angle_gamma   90.00
#
_symmetry.space_group_name_H-M   'P 1'
#
loop_
_entity.id
_entity.type
_entity.pdbx_description
1 polymer ?
#
loop_
_entity_poly.entity_id
_entity_poly.type
_entity_poly.pdbx_seq_one_letter_code
_entity_poly.pdbx_strand_id
1 'polypeptide(L)'
;MVNEQKNLKVFGYGLAVVLAFIAYKVWRGHGWVAVHAALLAGIFLFILVTAVRYQALKPLYIRWMKVAHFIGTVITGIILSVLFYGVFGVTGLILRLMRKDLLDRKWDAAAASYWIPKGQAAFEPEHYTRQF
;
A
#
# COMPACT_ATOMS: atom_id res chain seq x y z
N MET A 1 8.08 13.94 18.72
CA MET A 1 9.42 14.57 18.60
C MET A 1 10.46 13.62 18.00
N VAL A 2 10.78 12.49 18.65
CA VAL A 2 11.83 11.54 18.18
C VAL A 2 11.51 10.94 16.79
N ASN A 3 10.27 10.48 16.57
CA ASN A 3 9.88 9.91 15.27
C ASN A 3 9.93 10.92 14.13
N GLU A 4 9.60 12.18 14.39
CA GLU A 4 9.62 13.24 13.38
C GLU A 4 11.06 13.57 12.96
N GLN A 5 11.98 13.69 13.93
CA GLN A 5 13.40 13.88 13.63
C GLN A 5 13.95 12.71 12.81
N LYS A 6 13.62 11.47 13.18
CA LYS A 6 14.03 10.27 12.42
C LYS A 6 13.52 10.33 10.98
N ASN A 7 12.24 10.63 10.77
CA ASN A 7 11.64 10.69 9.43
C ASN A 7 12.26 11.78 8.56
N LEU A 8 12.53 12.96 9.11
CA LEU A 8 13.18 14.05 8.38
C LEU A 8 14.63 13.71 8.01
N LYS A 9 15.37 13.06 8.91
CA LYS A 9 16.74 12.58 8.61
C LYS A 9 16.74 11.49 7.54
N VAL A 10 15.84 10.52 7.64
CA VAL A 10 15.69 9.45 6.64
C VAL A 10 15.31 10.03 5.29
N PHE A 11 14.41 11.02 5.25
CA PHE A 11 14.05 11.70 4.00
C PHE A 11 15.24 12.43 3.38
N GLY A 12 15.97 13.23 4.17
CA GLY A 12 17.12 13.99 3.68
C GLY A 12 18.28 13.12 3.18
N TYR A 13 18.68 12.10 3.96
CA TYR A 13 19.70 11.15 3.52
C TYR A 13 19.21 10.26 2.37
N GLY A 14 17.94 9.84 2.40
CA GLY A 14 17.33 9.08 1.32
C GLY A 14 17.37 9.83 -0.01
N LEU A 15 17.08 11.14 0.01
CA LEU A 15 17.16 11.96 -1.19
C LEU A 15 18.60 12.13 -1.70
N ALA A 16 19.58 12.26 -0.80
CA ALA A 16 21.00 12.26 -1.17
C ALA A 16 21.44 10.94 -1.81
N VAL A 17 20.97 9.78 -1.31
CA VAL A 17 21.24 8.46 -1.91
C VAL A 17 20.60 8.34 -3.29
N VAL A 18 19.36 8.79 -3.46
CA VAL A 18 18.69 8.81 -4.77
C VAL A 18 19.45 9.68 -5.77
N LEU A 19 19.87 10.89 -5.35
CA LEU A 19 20.69 11.76 -6.19
C LEU A 19 22.05 11.15 -6.53
N ALA A 20 22.69 10.44 -5.60
CA ALA A 20 23.94 9.73 -5.86
C ALA A 20 23.76 8.59 -6.88
N PHE A 21 22.65 7.85 -6.81
CA PHE A 21 22.33 6.82 -7.80
C PHE A 21 22.08 7.43 -9.19
N ILE A 22 21.37 8.56 -9.26
CA ILE A 22 21.18 9.31 -10.51
C ILE A 22 22.52 9.80 -11.05
N ALA A 23 23.38 10.37 -10.20
CA ALA A 23 24.72 10.80 -10.57
C ALA A 23 25.56 9.64 -11.13
N TYR A 24 25.51 8.47 -10.49
CA TYR A 24 26.19 7.27 -10.97
C TYR A 24 25.71 6.82 -12.36
N LYS A 25 24.39 6.86 -12.60
CA LYS A 25 23.80 6.53 -13.91
C LYS A 25 24.20 7.55 -14.99
N VAL A 26 24.13 8.84 -14.67
CA VAL A 26 24.45 9.95 -15.59
C VAL A 26 25.94 9.96 -15.93
N TRP A 27 26.81 9.57 -15.00
CA TRP A 27 28.26 9.50 -15.21
C TRP A 27 28.69 8.51 -16.30
N ARG A 28 27.83 7.55 -16.67
CA ARG A 28 28.05 6.64 -17.81
C ARG A 28 27.79 7.30 -19.18
N GLY A 29 27.17 8.48 -19.22
CA GLY A 29 26.91 9.26 -20.43
C GLY A 29 27.92 10.41 -20.58
N HIS A 30 28.42 10.63 -21.80
CA HIS A 30 29.38 11.71 -22.06
C HIS A 30 28.72 13.11 -21.98
N GLY A 31 29.40 14.05 -21.30
CA GLY A 31 29.49 15.43 -21.79
C GLY A 31 28.81 16.58 -21.04
N TRP A 32 28.13 16.36 -19.90
CA TRP A 32 27.37 17.44 -19.23
C TRP A 32 27.96 17.79 -17.87
N VAL A 33 29.13 18.45 -17.86
CA VAL A 33 29.84 18.85 -16.62
C VAL A 33 28.93 19.63 -15.67
N ALA A 34 28.07 20.49 -16.20
CA ALA A 34 27.08 21.24 -15.41
C ALA A 34 26.09 20.33 -14.66
N VAL A 35 25.64 19.23 -15.28
CA VAL A 35 24.72 18.26 -14.65
C VAL A 35 25.41 17.50 -13.53
N HIS A 36 26.68 17.11 -13.74
CA HIS A 36 27.48 16.46 -12.71
C HIS A 36 27.72 17.38 -11.51
N ALA A 37 28.09 18.63 -11.76
CA ALA A 37 28.29 19.63 -10.72
C ALA A 37 26.99 19.90 -9.94
N ALA A 38 25.86 20.04 -10.63
CA ALA A 38 24.55 20.23 -10.00
C ALA A 38 24.15 19.03 -9.13
N LEU A 39 24.38 17.80 -9.58
CA LEU A 39 24.08 16.59 -8.80
C LEU A 39 24.96 16.48 -7.56
N LEU A 40 26.27 16.72 -7.68
CA LEU A 40 27.19 16.72 -6.54
C LEU A 40 26.85 17.82 -5.53
N ALA A 41 26.54 19.03 -6.01
CA ALA A 41 26.08 20.12 -5.16
C ALA A 41 24.78 19.77 -4.44
N GLY A 42 23.82 19.14 -5.13
CA GLY A 42 22.58 18.65 -4.55
C GLY A 42 22.80 17.61 -3.45
N ILE A 43 23.65 16.60 -3.71
CA ILE A 43 24.00 15.56 -2.73
C ILE A 43 24.61 16.22 -1.48
N PHE A 44 25.61 17.08 -1.66
CA PHE A 44 26.29 17.74 -0.54
C PHE A 44 25.34 18.65 0.24
N LEU A 45 24.49 19.41 -0.46
CA LEU A 45 23.48 20.26 0.14
C LEU A 45 22.51 19.46 1.02
N PHE A 46 21.96 18.35 0.51
CA PHE A 46 21.01 17.54 1.28
C PHE A 46 21.67 16.87 2.48
N ILE A 47 22.91 16.39 2.37
CA ILE A 47 23.67 15.85 3.50
C ILE A 47 23.91 16.92 4.57
N LEU A 48 24.42 18.10 4.16
CA LEU A 48 24.75 19.18 5.07
C LEU A 48 23.52 19.74 5.78
N VAL A 49 22.45 20.02 5.03
CA VAL A 49 21.20 20.52 5.61
C VAL A 49 20.59 19.50 6.57
N THR A 50 20.63 18.21 6.23
CA THR A 50 20.12 17.15 7.11
C THR A 50 20.94 17.02 8.41
N ALA A 51 22.27 17.14 8.32
CA ALA A 51 23.16 17.05 9.47
C ALA A 51 23.04 18.25 10.42
N VAL A 52 22.96 19.47 9.87
CA VAL A 52 23.03 20.73 10.66
C VAL A 52 21.63 21.24 11.03
N ARG A 53 20.67 21.21 10.10
CA ARG A 53 19.32 21.78 10.29
C ARG A 53 18.23 20.93 9.64
N TYR A 54 18.03 19.72 10.16
CA TYR A 54 16.96 18.82 9.70
C TYR A 54 15.55 19.45 9.70
N GLN A 55 15.30 20.44 10.57
CA GLN A 55 14.01 21.13 10.65
C GLN A 55 13.69 21.96 9.39
N ALA A 56 14.70 22.43 8.66
CA ALA A 56 14.50 23.19 7.41
C ALA A 56 13.87 22.33 6.30
N LEU A 57 14.02 21.00 6.37
CA LEU A 57 13.41 20.05 5.43
C LEU A 57 11.94 19.78 5.71
N LYS A 58 11.41 20.20 6.87
CA LYS A 58 10.02 19.93 7.29
C LYS A 58 8.94 20.39 6.30
N PRO A 59 8.91 21.65 5.82
CA PRO A 59 7.87 22.08 4.88
C PRO A 59 7.92 21.30 3.56
N LEU A 60 9.13 21.00 3.07
CA LEU A 60 9.33 20.20 1.87
C LEU A 60 8.85 18.76 2.07
N TYR A 61 9.23 18.14 3.18
CA TYR A 61 8.81 16.79 3.57
C TYR A 61 7.29 16.69 3.65
N ILE A 62 6.61 17.64 4.30
CA ILE A 62 5.14 17.60 4.43
C ILE A 62 4.48 17.69 3.05
N ARG A 63 4.95 18.58 2.17
CA ARG A 63 4.39 18.72 0.82
C ARG A 63 4.64 17.46 -0.02
N TRP A 64 5.84 16.89 0.06
CA TRP A 64 6.18 15.63 -0.59
C TRP A 64 5.31 14.47 -0.09
N MET A 65 5.13 14.33 1.23
CA MET A 65 4.33 13.27 1.82
C MET A 65 2.84 13.38 1.47
N LYS A 66 2.30 14.59 1.30
CA LYS A 66 0.93 14.77 0.79
C LYS A 66 0.76 14.19 -0.61
N VAL A 67 1.74 14.42 -1.49
CA VAL A 67 1.75 13.86 -2.85
C VAL A 67 1.87 12.34 -2.79
N ALA A 68 2.83 11.82 -2.00
CA ALA A 68 3.02 10.39 -1.82
C ALA A 68 1.75 9.70 -1.28
N HIS A 69 1.06 10.33 -0.33
CA HIS A 69 -0.19 9.82 0.21
C HIS A 69 -1.31 9.81 -0.83
N PHE A 70 -1.49 10.89 -1.59
CA PHE A 70 -2.46 10.95 -2.67
C PHE A 70 -2.24 9.84 -3.70
N ILE A 71 -1.00 9.67 -4.16
CA ILE A 71 -0.62 8.58 -5.06
C ILE A 71 -0.93 7.22 -4.43
N GLY A 72 -0.58 7.02 -3.15
CA GLY A 72 -0.85 5.80 -2.42
C GLY A 72 -2.35 5.45 -2.36
N THR A 73 -3.21 6.44 -2.12
CA THR A 73 -4.67 6.25 -2.11
C THR A 73 -5.19 5.83 -3.48
N VAL A 74 -4.72 6.47 -4.55
CA VAL A 74 -5.11 6.12 -5.93
C VAL A 74 -4.66 4.70 -6.28
N ILE A 75 -3.40 4.35 -6.01
CA ILE A 75 -2.85 3.02 -6.27
C ILE A 75 -3.60 1.95 -5.47
N THR A 76 -3.87 2.20 -4.18
CA THR A 76 -4.62 1.28 -3.33
C THR A 76 -6.02 1.05 -3.88
N GLY A 77 -6.71 2.12 -4.30
CA GLY A 77 -8.01 2.03 -4.94
C GLY A 77 -7.99 1.23 -6.24
N ILE A 78 -6.97 1.42 -7.08
CA ILE A 78 -6.80 0.66 -8.33
C ILE A 78 -6.56 -0.82 -8.02
N ILE A 79 -5.60 -1.14 -7.14
CA ILE A 79 -5.28 -2.53 -6.78
C ILE A 79 -6.53 -3.22 -6.23
N LEU A 80 -7.24 -2.57 -5.31
CA LEU A 80 -8.45 -3.15 -4.72
C LEU A 80 -9.55 -3.33 -5.75
N SER A 81 -9.72 -2.39 -6.68
CA SER A 81 -10.70 -2.51 -7.78
C SER A 81 -10.36 -3.68 -8.70
N VAL A 82 -9.09 -3.82 -9.10
CA VAL A 82 -8.63 -4.93 -9.94
C VAL A 82 -8.84 -6.27 -9.24
N LEU A 83 -8.49 -6.37 -7.95
CA LEU A 83 -8.74 -7.59 -7.17
C LEU A 83 -10.23 -7.89 -7.03
N PHE A 84 -11.04 -6.88 -6.72
CA PHE A 84 -12.48 -7.03 -6.55
C PHE A 84 -13.14 -7.50 -7.84
N TYR A 85 -12.93 -6.82 -8.96
CA TYR A 85 -13.60 -7.19 -10.21
C TYR A 85 -12.93 -8.38 -10.90
N GLY A 86 -11.60 -8.47 -10.86
CA GLY A 86 -10.82 -9.51 -11.53
C GLY A 86 -10.84 -10.86 -10.82
N VAL A 87 -10.80 -10.89 -9.48
CA VAL A 87 -10.81 -12.15 -8.72
C VAL A 87 -12.19 -12.43 -8.17
N PHE A 88 -12.72 -11.55 -7.31
CA PHE A 88 -14.00 -11.81 -6.64
C PHE A 88 -15.19 -11.75 -7.61
N GLY A 89 -15.20 -10.77 -8.52
CA GLY A 89 -16.21 -10.61 -9.55
C GLY A 89 -16.24 -11.80 -10.51
N VAL A 90 -15.07 -12.22 -11.01
CA VAL A 90 -14.96 -13.41 -11.86
C VAL A 90 -15.39 -14.67 -11.11
N THR A 91 -14.98 -14.84 -9.85
CA THR A 91 -15.42 -15.98 -9.02
C THR A 91 -16.94 -16.00 -8.88
N GLY A 92 -17.56 -14.86 -8.59
CA GLY A 92 -19.02 -14.73 -8.51
C GLY A 92 -19.70 -15.03 -9.86
N LEU A 93 -19.11 -14.58 -10.97
CA LEU A 93 -19.60 -14.87 -12.31
C LEU A 93 -19.55 -16.37 -12.62
N ILE A 94 -18.44 -17.04 -12.29
CA ILE A 94 -18.27 -18.49 -12.44
C ILE A 94 -19.33 -19.23 -11.63
N LEU A 95 -19.52 -18.89 -10.34
CA LEU A 95 -20.54 -19.51 -9.49
C LEU A 95 -21.95 -19.34 -10.07
N ARG A 96 -22.26 -18.15 -10.61
CA ARG A 96 -23.53 -17.86 -11.27
C ARG A 96 -23.71 -18.69 -12.55
N LEU A 97 -22.67 -18.82 -13.37
CA LEU A 97 -22.70 -19.67 -14.57
C LEU A 97 -22.88 -21.15 -14.23
N MET A 98 -22.26 -21.62 -13.15
CA MET A 98 -22.44 -22.97 -12.62
C MET A 98 -23.79 -23.17 -11.91
N ARG A 99 -24.64 -22.13 -11.84
CA ARG A 99 -25.91 -22.10 -11.08
C ARG A 99 -25.78 -22.56 -9.62
N LYS A 100 -24.58 -22.45 -9.04
CA LYS A 100 -24.33 -22.78 -7.64
C LYS A 100 -24.75 -21.61 -6.77
N ASP A 101 -25.79 -21.83 -5.97
CA ASP A 101 -26.18 -20.92 -4.90
C ASP A 101 -25.53 -21.40 -3.61
N LEU A 102 -24.41 -20.77 -3.22
CA LEU A 102 -23.70 -21.13 -1.99
C LEU A 102 -24.29 -20.45 -0.74
N LEU A 103 -25.19 -19.49 -0.92
CA LEU A 103 -25.76 -18.70 0.17
C LEU A 103 -27.28 -18.90 0.30
N ASP A 104 -27.85 -19.93 -0.35
CA ASP A 104 -29.29 -20.20 -0.38
C ASP A 104 -30.14 -18.94 -0.57
N ARG A 105 -29.72 -18.09 -1.52
CA ARG A 105 -30.32 -16.76 -1.75
C ARG A 105 -31.67 -16.81 -2.45
N LYS A 106 -32.03 -17.96 -3.02
CA LYS A 106 -33.34 -18.17 -3.65
C LYS A 106 -34.44 -18.13 -2.59
N TRP A 107 -35.38 -17.22 -2.78
CA TRP A 107 -36.59 -17.15 -1.98
C TRP A 107 -37.53 -18.31 -2.38
N ASP A 108 -37.79 -19.20 -1.44
CA ASP A 108 -38.83 -20.20 -1.49
C ASP A 108 -40.08 -19.69 -0.76
N ALA A 109 -41.13 -19.36 -1.52
CA ALA A 109 -42.39 -18.88 -0.99
C ALA A 109 -43.22 -19.98 -0.29
N ALA A 110 -42.87 -21.26 -0.51
CA ALA A 110 -43.52 -22.40 0.13
C ALA A 110 -42.79 -22.85 1.41
N ALA A 111 -41.60 -22.30 1.70
CA ALA A 111 -40.85 -22.63 2.90
C ALA A 111 -41.53 -22.04 4.16
N ALA A 112 -41.85 -22.90 5.13
CA ALA A 112 -42.42 -22.50 6.41
C ALA A 112 -41.43 -21.68 7.27
N SER A 113 -40.12 -21.88 7.07
CA SER A 113 -39.05 -21.12 7.72
C SER A 113 -37.73 -21.33 6.97
N TYR A 114 -36.91 -20.28 6.83
CA TYR A 114 -35.52 -20.37 6.34
C TYR A 114 -34.52 -20.73 7.45
N TRP A 115 -35.00 -20.96 8.67
CA TRP A 115 -34.14 -21.35 9.77
C TRP A 115 -33.53 -22.72 9.51
N ILE A 116 -32.20 -22.77 9.38
CA ILE A 116 -31.46 -24.02 9.26
C ILE A 116 -31.36 -24.65 10.66
N PRO A 117 -32.07 -25.76 10.94
CA PRO A 117 -32.01 -26.37 12.26
C PRO A 117 -30.60 -26.94 12.49
N LYS A 118 -29.90 -26.44 13.51
CA LYS A 118 -28.68 -27.09 13.97
C LYS A 118 -29.04 -28.39 14.67
N GLY A 119 -28.45 -29.50 14.23
CA GLY A 119 -28.54 -30.77 14.93
C GLY A 119 -28.05 -30.60 16.37
N GLN A 120 -28.80 -31.13 17.33
CA GLN A 120 -28.36 -31.20 18.72
C GLN A 120 -27.25 -32.24 18.82
N ALA A 121 -26.02 -31.83 18.53
CA ALA A 121 -24.84 -32.62 18.87
C ALA A 121 -24.65 -32.57 20.38
N ALA A 122 -24.17 -33.67 20.97
CA ALA A 122 -23.82 -33.71 22.38
C ALA A 122 -22.81 -32.58 22.69
N PHE A 123 -22.99 -31.93 23.83
CA PHE A 123 -22.10 -30.85 24.26
C PHE A 123 -20.70 -31.43 24.53
N GLU A 124 -19.78 -31.19 23.61
CA GLU A 124 -18.36 -31.50 23.77
C GLU A 124 -17.57 -30.20 23.77
N PRO A 125 -16.73 -29.93 24.80
CA PRO A 125 -15.89 -28.73 24.88
C PRO A 125 -15.00 -28.56 23.65
N GLU A 126 -14.60 -29.66 23.00
CA GLU A 126 -13.76 -29.65 21.81
C GLU A 126 -14.43 -28.99 20.60
N HIS A 127 -15.77 -29.01 20.51
CA HIS A 127 -16.50 -28.31 19.45
C HIS A 127 -16.31 -26.80 19.48
N TYR A 128 -16.02 -26.20 20.65
CA TYR A 128 -15.70 -24.77 20.73
C TYR A 128 -14.33 -24.43 20.17
N THR A 129 -13.46 -25.41 19.96
CA THR A 129 -12.15 -25.19 19.35
C THR A 129 -12.16 -25.33 17.82
N ARG A 130 -13.25 -25.86 17.24
CA ARG A 130 -13.43 -26.09 15.79
C ARG A 130 -14.71 -25.43 15.27
N GLN A 131 -14.77 -24.10 15.33
CA GLN A 131 -15.97 -23.32 14.99
C GLN A 131 -16.08 -22.94 13.50
N PHE A 132 -15.04 -23.18 12.71
CA PHE A 132 -14.92 -22.77 11.30
C PHE A 132 -14.55 -23.95 10.41
#